data_AF-X0VHF9-F1
#
_entry.id   AF-X0VHF9-F1
#
_cell.length_a   1.000
_cell.length_b   1.000
_cell.length_c   1.000
_cell.angle_alpha   90.00
_cell.angle_beta   90.00
_cell.angle_gamma   90.00
#
_symmetry.space_group_name_H-M   'P 1'
#
loop_
_entity.id
_entity.type
_entity.pdbx_description
1 polymer ?
#
loop_
_entity_poly.entity_id
_entity_poly.type
_entity_poly.pdbx_seq_one_letter_code
_entity_poly.pdbx_strand_id
1 'polypeptide(L)'
;YNKHIIDMVVSAKVSKTQGRLGTPFIWGATNSWGGIRTRNFQTNQFENCDAIEPEAIDEHVTGYASCFGCQVHCRAKYIIPSGEYAGVYDEGPEYTVQGALTAETGCADLVALLSGSHLLNTYGIDCLEAGSMIAWAMELYEAGILTNKDTGGLELRFGNAEALNEMIHRIARREGLGDILAEGPLRAAKKIGKNSIKYLIHVKGMSNLHSDERATPALALNVAVASRGSDHLRGRPAIDLYGLPEPVLRRIYSQPVPYDG
;
A
#
# COMPACT_ATOMS: atom_id res chain seq x y z
N TYR A 1 -15.81 -21.43 25.18
CA TYR A 1 -14.69 -21.41 24.23
C TYR A 1 -14.65 -20.09 23.45
N ASN A 2 -15.69 -19.73 22.69
CA ASN A 2 -15.71 -18.49 21.89
C ASN A 2 -15.48 -17.21 22.70
N LYS A 3 -16.07 -17.06 23.89
CA LYS A 3 -15.86 -15.87 24.74
C LYS A 3 -14.39 -15.67 25.13
N HIS A 4 -13.70 -16.72 25.55
CA HIS A 4 -12.29 -16.63 25.94
C HIS A 4 -11.38 -16.19 24.78
N ILE A 5 -11.62 -16.73 23.57
CA ILE A 5 -10.87 -16.33 22.38
C ILE A 5 -11.19 -14.89 22.00
N ILE A 6 -12.47 -14.51 22.03
CA ILE A 6 -12.89 -13.13 21.78
C ILE A 6 -12.19 -12.19 22.77
N ASP A 7 -12.24 -12.49 24.06
CA ASP A 7 -11.58 -11.71 25.12
C ASP A 7 -10.07 -11.60 24.87
N MET A 8 -9.42 -12.70 24.47
CA MET A 8 -8.00 -12.69 24.12
C MET A 8 -7.70 -11.78 22.91
N VAL A 9 -8.50 -11.86 21.85
CA VAL A 9 -8.31 -11.04 20.64
C VAL A 9 -8.55 -9.57 20.96
N VAL A 10 -9.71 -9.21 21.53
CA VAL A 10 -10.06 -7.80 21.76
C VAL A 10 -9.25 -7.15 22.88
N SER A 11 -8.66 -7.94 23.80
CA SER A 11 -7.76 -7.41 24.81
C SER A 11 -6.34 -7.14 24.29
N ALA A 12 -5.95 -7.75 23.16
CA ALA A 12 -4.64 -7.54 22.55
C ALA A 12 -4.45 -6.08 22.12
N LYS A 13 -3.27 -5.52 22.40
CA LYS A 13 -2.95 -4.13 22.09
C LYS A 13 -3.15 -3.80 20.61
N VAL A 14 -2.67 -4.69 19.73
CA VAL A 14 -2.80 -4.52 18.27
C VAL A 14 -4.26 -4.44 17.82
N SER A 15 -5.15 -5.26 18.38
CA SER A 15 -6.58 -5.24 18.03
C SER A 15 -7.27 -3.98 18.55
N LYS A 16 -6.89 -3.48 19.73
CA LYS A 16 -7.37 -2.19 20.23
C LYS A 16 -6.93 -1.03 19.35
N THR A 17 -5.67 -1.03 18.91
CA THR A 17 -5.15 0.00 18.00
C THR A 17 -5.84 -0.08 16.63
N GLN A 18 -6.01 -1.28 16.07
CA GLN A 18 -6.74 -1.48 14.81
C GLN A 18 -8.19 -1.02 14.91
N GLY A 19 -8.88 -1.29 16.02
CA GLY A 19 -10.24 -0.80 16.23
C GLY A 19 -10.35 0.73 16.43
N ARG A 20 -9.22 1.43 16.57
CA ARG A 20 -9.14 2.87 16.81
C ARG A 20 -8.62 3.67 15.62
N LEU A 21 -7.64 3.14 14.88
CA LEU A 21 -6.93 3.80 13.77
C LEU A 21 -6.92 2.97 12.47
N GLY A 22 -7.61 1.83 12.45
CA GLY A 22 -7.60 0.90 11.34
C GLY A 22 -6.22 0.27 11.11
N THR A 23 -5.97 -0.27 9.92
CA THR A 23 -4.62 -0.73 9.54
C THR A 23 -3.61 0.40 9.31
N PRO A 24 -3.98 1.66 8.95
CA PRO A 24 -3.04 2.77 8.84
C PRO A 24 -2.09 2.96 10.02
N PHE A 25 -2.44 2.53 11.25
CA PHE A 25 -1.53 2.59 12.41
C PHE A 25 -0.12 1.98 12.18
N ILE A 26 0.03 1.12 11.16
CA ILE A 26 1.32 0.53 10.75
C ILE A 26 2.27 1.61 10.19
N TRP A 27 1.73 2.67 9.61
CA TRP A 27 2.46 3.73 8.93
C TRP A 27 3.52 4.39 9.82
N GLY A 28 3.13 4.97 10.96
CA GLY A 28 4.06 5.70 11.81
C GLY A 28 5.25 4.83 12.25
N ALA A 29 5.01 3.55 12.53
CA ALA A 29 6.09 2.59 12.77
C ALA A 29 6.94 2.39 11.50
N THR A 30 6.35 1.88 10.42
CA THR A 30 7.08 1.53 9.18
C THR A 30 7.85 2.68 8.55
N ASN A 31 7.30 3.90 8.52
CA ASN A 31 7.99 5.07 8.00
C ASN A 31 9.22 5.44 8.86
N SER A 32 9.09 5.37 10.19
CA SER A 32 10.14 5.81 11.14
C SER A 32 11.44 5.02 11.07
N TRP A 33 11.39 3.71 10.75
CA TRP A 33 12.60 2.88 10.60
C TRP A 33 13.00 2.62 9.14
N GLY A 34 12.38 3.34 8.20
CA GLY A 34 12.73 3.25 6.78
C GLY A 34 12.22 1.97 6.10
N GLY A 35 10.99 1.56 6.43
CA GLY A 35 10.34 0.34 5.95
C GLY A 35 9.26 0.56 4.89
N ILE A 36 9.23 1.72 4.22
CA ILE A 36 8.25 2.05 3.17
C ILE A 36 8.95 2.38 1.85
N ARG A 37 8.29 2.16 0.71
CA ARG A 37 8.82 2.57 -0.59
C ARG A 37 8.33 3.97 -0.90
N THR A 38 9.27 4.87 -1.17
CA THR A 38 8.95 6.25 -1.51
C THR A 38 9.44 6.57 -2.92
N ARG A 39 8.60 7.26 -3.71
CA ARG A 39 8.89 7.67 -5.11
C ARG A 39 9.38 6.51 -5.97
N ASN A 40 8.50 5.53 -6.21
CA ASN A 40 8.80 4.26 -6.89
C ASN A 40 10.06 3.54 -6.36
N PHE A 41 10.22 3.50 -5.03
CA PHE A 41 11.32 2.82 -4.33
C PHE A 41 12.71 3.49 -4.45
N GLN A 42 12.77 4.77 -4.83
CA GLN A 42 14.02 5.53 -4.86
C GLN A 42 14.58 5.76 -3.45
N THR A 43 13.70 5.97 -2.46
CA THR A 43 14.04 6.09 -1.04
C THR A 43 13.14 5.19 -0.19
N ASN A 44 13.50 5.02 1.08
CA ASN A 44 12.83 4.09 2.00
C ASN A 44 12.05 4.77 3.14
N GLN A 45 11.93 6.08 3.09
CA GLN A 45 11.24 6.90 4.09
C GLN A 45 10.53 8.04 3.36
N PHE A 46 9.34 8.41 3.84
CA PHE A 46 8.57 9.53 3.31
C PHE A 46 8.59 10.65 4.35
N GLU A 47 9.31 11.72 4.02
CA GLU A 47 9.45 12.89 4.88
C GLU A 47 8.32 13.90 4.62
N ASN A 48 8.06 14.76 5.61
CA ASN A 48 7.04 15.83 5.52
C ASN A 48 5.64 15.32 5.15
N CYS A 49 5.24 14.20 5.76
CA CYS A 49 4.00 13.49 5.44
C CYS A 49 2.94 13.51 6.56
N ASP A 50 3.05 14.45 7.52
CA ASP A 50 2.14 14.57 8.67
C ASP A 50 0.66 14.62 8.27
N ALA A 51 0.36 15.22 7.10
CA ALA A 51 -0.99 15.33 6.56
C ALA A 51 -1.64 13.97 6.23
N ILE A 52 -0.84 12.92 6.03
CA ILE A 52 -1.34 11.56 5.73
C ILE A 52 -1.04 10.57 6.84
N GLU A 53 -0.60 11.03 8.02
CA GLU A 53 -0.46 10.16 9.20
C GLU A 53 -1.83 9.59 9.64
N PRO A 54 -1.87 8.41 10.28
CA PRO A 54 -3.11 7.75 10.68
C PRO A 54 -4.03 8.63 11.53
N GLU A 55 -3.45 9.45 12.41
CA GLU A 55 -4.17 10.40 13.25
C GLU A 55 -4.87 11.49 12.43
N ALA A 56 -4.22 12.00 11.36
CA ALA A 56 -4.82 12.99 10.46
C ALA A 56 -5.96 12.37 9.64
N ILE A 57 -5.81 11.12 9.21
CA ILE A 57 -6.89 10.37 8.53
C ILE A 57 -8.08 10.19 9.49
N ASP A 58 -7.82 9.84 10.75
CA ASP A 58 -8.85 9.57 11.76
C ASP A 58 -9.74 10.77 12.10
N GLU A 59 -9.25 12.01 11.94
CA GLU A 59 -10.06 13.23 12.10
C GLU A 59 -11.27 13.28 11.15
N HIS A 60 -11.22 12.53 10.04
CA HIS A 60 -12.29 12.43 9.05
C HIS A 60 -13.07 11.11 9.12
N VAL A 61 -12.75 10.26 10.09
CA VAL A 61 -13.40 8.96 10.28
C VAL A 61 -14.62 9.10 11.20
N THR A 62 -15.78 8.68 10.70
CA THR A 62 -17.07 8.68 11.42
C THR A 62 -17.28 7.43 12.28
N GLY A 63 -16.36 6.46 12.20
CA GLY A 63 -16.32 5.25 12.98
C GLY A 63 -15.74 4.09 12.18
N TYR A 64 -15.71 2.91 12.79
CA TYR A 64 -15.11 1.73 12.19
C TYR A 64 -16.13 0.60 11.99
N ALA A 65 -16.06 -0.06 10.85
CA ALA A 65 -16.86 -1.21 10.45
C ALA A 65 -16.08 -2.52 10.67
N SER A 66 -16.83 -3.62 10.71
CA SER A 66 -16.29 -4.96 10.81
C SER A 66 -16.70 -5.85 9.64
N CYS A 67 -15.83 -6.80 9.31
CA CYS A 67 -16.23 -7.97 8.55
C CYS A 67 -17.19 -8.83 9.38
N PHE A 68 -17.94 -9.71 8.70
CA PHE A 68 -18.91 -10.60 9.33
C PHE A 68 -18.30 -11.36 10.53
N GLY A 69 -18.87 -11.15 11.73
CA GLY A 69 -18.48 -11.81 12.98
C GLY A 69 -17.18 -11.29 13.64
N CYS A 70 -16.43 -10.41 12.98
CA CYS A 70 -15.17 -9.89 13.52
C CYS A 70 -15.41 -8.88 14.65
N GLN A 71 -14.72 -9.05 15.78
CA GLN A 71 -14.83 -8.17 16.96
C GLN A 71 -13.76 -7.06 17.00
N VAL A 72 -12.87 -6.98 16.00
CA VAL A 72 -11.76 -6.00 15.96
C VAL A 72 -12.21 -4.67 15.35
N HIS A 73 -13.08 -4.71 14.34
CA HIS A 73 -13.64 -3.52 13.68
C HIS A 73 -12.55 -2.58 13.13
N CYS A 74 -11.70 -3.06 12.21
CA CYS A 74 -10.55 -2.29 11.73
C CYS A 74 -10.82 -1.39 10.52
N ARG A 75 -12.00 -1.49 9.88
CA ARG A 75 -12.25 -0.81 8.60
C ARG A 75 -12.80 0.59 8.87
N ALA A 76 -12.00 1.63 8.67
CA ALA A 76 -12.45 3.01 8.84
C ALA A 76 -13.60 3.34 7.87
N LYS A 77 -14.51 4.22 8.32
CA LYS A 77 -15.57 4.82 7.51
C LYS A 77 -15.37 6.32 7.50
N TYR A 78 -15.01 6.90 6.38
CA TYR A 78 -14.63 8.32 6.30
C TYR A 78 -15.58 9.12 5.43
N ILE A 79 -15.54 10.44 5.61
CA ILE A 79 -16.16 11.42 4.73
C ILE A 79 -15.05 12.28 4.13
N ILE A 80 -15.02 12.40 2.81
CA ILE A 80 -14.01 13.22 2.12
C ILE A 80 -14.24 14.70 2.48
N PRO A 81 -13.23 15.43 3.00
CA PRO A 81 -13.45 16.74 3.60
C PRO A 81 -13.61 17.89 2.59
N SER A 82 -13.03 17.79 1.40
CA SER A 82 -13.03 18.85 0.39
C SER A 82 -12.75 18.32 -1.02
N GLY A 83 -12.64 19.21 -2.01
CA GLY A 83 -12.38 18.84 -3.41
C GLY A 83 -13.64 18.36 -4.14
N GLU A 84 -13.43 17.72 -5.30
CA GLU A 84 -14.50 17.23 -6.18
C GLU A 84 -15.45 16.24 -5.48
N TYR A 85 -14.91 15.43 -4.58
CA TYR A 85 -15.64 14.39 -3.86
C TYR A 85 -16.03 14.80 -2.43
N ALA A 86 -16.06 16.10 -2.11
CA ALA A 86 -16.41 16.58 -0.79
C ALA A 86 -17.78 16.03 -0.31
N GLY A 87 -17.83 15.52 0.91
CA GLY A 87 -19.04 14.95 1.51
C GLY A 87 -19.35 13.51 1.11
N VAL A 88 -18.58 12.91 0.18
CA VAL A 88 -18.73 11.50 -0.18
C VAL A 88 -18.28 10.60 0.98
N TYR A 89 -19.11 9.61 1.28
CA TYR A 89 -18.83 8.54 2.23
C TYR A 89 -18.10 7.40 1.52
N ASP A 90 -17.06 6.86 2.16
CA ASP A 90 -16.45 5.59 1.76
C ASP A 90 -15.80 4.87 2.96
N GLU A 91 -15.21 3.70 2.70
CA GLU A 91 -14.57 2.83 3.69
C GLU A 91 -13.09 2.56 3.33
N GLY A 92 -12.25 2.46 4.35
CA GLY A 92 -10.78 2.52 4.24
C GLY A 92 -10.26 3.88 4.72
N PRO A 93 -9.15 4.40 4.16
CA PRO A 93 -8.14 3.66 3.40
C PRO A 93 -7.43 2.65 4.31
N GLU A 94 -7.05 1.51 3.76
CA GLU A 94 -6.14 0.59 4.45
C GLU A 94 -4.69 1.08 4.31
N TYR A 95 -3.78 0.61 5.15
CA TYR A 95 -2.35 0.93 5.10
C TYR A 95 -1.73 0.76 3.70
N THR A 96 -2.20 -0.24 2.94
CA THR A 96 -1.73 -0.46 1.56
C THR A 96 -2.18 0.65 0.61
N VAL A 97 -3.40 1.17 0.76
CA VAL A 97 -3.90 2.30 -0.04
C VAL A 97 -3.10 3.55 0.31
N GLN A 98 -2.87 3.78 1.60
CA GLN A 98 -2.03 4.88 2.08
C GLN A 98 -0.63 4.82 1.45
N GLY A 99 0.09 3.71 1.56
CA GLY A 99 1.43 3.56 0.96
C GLY A 99 1.45 3.71 -0.56
N ALA A 100 0.51 3.06 -1.26
CA ALA A 100 0.48 3.04 -2.71
C ALA A 100 0.09 4.41 -3.32
N LEU A 101 -0.82 5.14 -2.70
CA LEU A 101 -1.29 6.44 -3.22
C LEU A 101 -0.52 7.63 -2.67
N THR A 102 0.29 7.46 -1.62
CA THR A 102 1.09 8.55 -1.03
C THR A 102 2.58 8.32 -1.22
N ALA A 103 3.20 7.41 -0.46
CA ALA A 103 4.64 7.21 -0.45
C ALA A 103 5.18 6.89 -1.86
N GLU A 104 4.58 5.91 -2.53
CA GLU A 104 5.06 5.46 -3.85
C GLU A 104 5.00 6.58 -4.89
N THR A 105 3.95 7.42 -4.83
CA THR A 105 3.70 8.53 -5.77
C THR A 105 4.31 9.85 -5.29
N GLY A 106 4.86 9.90 -4.07
CA GLY A 106 5.35 11.11 -3.42
C GLY A 106 4.26 12.12 -3.03
N CYS A 107 2.99 11.73 -2.98
CA CYS A 107 1.86 12.62 -2.72
C CYS A 107 1.47 12.63 -1.24
N ALA A 108 1.90 13.63 -0.47
CA ALA A 108 1.49 13.84 0.91
C ALA A 108 0.20 14.68 1.00
N ASP A 109 -0.88 14.24 0.35
CA ASP A 109 -2.15 14.95 0.29
C ASP A 109 -3.31 14.05 0.75
N LEU A 110 -3.96 14.46 1.85
CA LEU A 110 -5.04 13.72 2.48
C LEU A 110 -6.28 13.63 1.61
N VAL A 111 -6.66 14.73 0.95
CA VAL A 111 -7.85 14.78 0.09
C VAL A 111 -7.63 13.89 -1.12
N ALA A 112 -6.42 13.90 -1.68
CA ALA A 112 -6.04 13.04 -2.78
C ALA A 112 -6.02 11.56 -2.37
N LEU A 113 -5.50 11.22 -1.18
CA LEU A 113 -5.55 9.86 -0.64
C LEU A 113 -6.99 9.35 -0.49
N LEU A 114 -7.86 10.11 0.17
CA LEU A 114 -9.24 9.71 0.42
C LEU A 114 -10.08 9.65 -0.87
N SER A 115 -9.87 10.60 -1.79
CA SER A 115 -10.52 10.60 -3.10
C SER A 115 -10.01 9.47 -3.99
N GLY A 116 -8.69 9.24 -4.05
CA GLY A 116 -8.10 8.14 -4.79
C GLY A 116 -8.56 6.78 -4.27
N SER A 117 -8.63 6.60 -2.94
CA SER A 117 -9.23 5.42 -2.32
C SER A 117 -10.68 5.21 -2.76
N HIS A 118 -11.48 6.28 -2.77
CA HIS A 118 -12.87 6.24 -3.24
C HIS A 118 -12.98 5.83 -4.71
N LEU A 119 -12.11 6.38 -5.56
CA LEU A 119 -12.07 6.06 -6.99
C LEU A 119 -11.72 4.59 -7.24
N LEU A 120 -10.72 4.06 -6.53
CA LEU A 120 -10.32 2.66 -6.66
C LEU A 120 -11.42 1.71 -6.22
N ASN A 121 -12.10 2.01 -5.10
CA ASN A 121 -13.27 1.26 -4.65
C ASN A 121 -14.39 1.30 -5.70
N THR A 122 -14.68 2.49 -6.23
CA THR A 122 -15.74 2.71 -7.23
C THR A 122 -15.46 1.97 -8.54
N TYR A 123 -14.21 1.98 -9.00
CA TYR A 123 -13.82 1.30 -10.23
C TYR A 123 -13.49 -0.19 -10.06
N GLY A 124 -13.34 -0.67 -8.82
CA GLY A 124 -12.95 -2.04 -8.54
C GLY A 124 -11.52 -2.37 -8.99
N ILE A 125 -10.58 -1.45 -8.73
CA ILE A 125 -9.17 -1.57 -9.14
C ILE A 125 -8.32 -1.85 -7.91
N ASP A 126 -7.34 -2.75 -8.04
CA ASP A 126 -6.38 -3.01 -6.98
C ASP A 126 -5.53 -1.77 -6.67
N CYS A 127 -5.56 -1.35 -5.41
CA CYS A 127 -4.90 -0.14 -4.94
C CYS A 127 -3.38 -0.17 -5.06
N LEU A 128 -2.76 -1.31 -4.76
CA LEU A 128 -1.32 -1.47 -4.83
C LEU A 128 -0.86 -1.40 -6.29
N GLU A 129 -1.49 -2.19 -7.16
CA GLU A 129 -1.14 -2.20 -8.58
C GLU A 129 -1.38 -0.82 -9.22
N ALA A 130 -2.48 -0.13 -8.90
CA ALA A 130 -2.73 1.22 -9.41
C ALA A 130 -1.66 2.22 -8.94
N GLY A 131 -1.39 2.28 -7.64
CA GLY A 131 -0.39 3.19 -7.07
C GLY A 131 1.02 2.93 -7.62
N SER A 132 1.47 1.67 -7.64
CA SER A 132 2.79 1.31 -8.17
C SER A 132 2.92 1.59 -9.68
N MET A 133 1.88 1.31 -10.47
CA MET A 133 1.91 1.61 -11.92
C MET A 133 1.93 3.11 -12.20
N ILE A 134 1.22 3.93 -11.40
CA ILE A 134 1.26 5.39 -11.49
C ILE A 134 2.62 5.93 -11.03
N ALA A 135 3.16 5.44 -9.92
CA ALA A 135 4.48 5.81 -9.42
C ALA A 135 5.60 5.48 -10.42
N TRP A 136 5.54 4.29 -11.05
CA TRP A 136 6.45 3.92 -12.12
C TRP A 136 6.32 4.86 -13.32
N ALA A 137 5.09 5.20 -13.74
CA ALA A 137 4.87 6.15 -14.82
C ALA A 137 5.37 7.57 -14.47
N MET A 138 5.26 7.99 -13.20
CA MET A 138 5.84 9.24 -12.71
C MET A 138 7.37 9.24 -12.85
N GLU A 139 8.04 8.15 -12.46
CA GLU A 139 9.49 8.04 -12.64
C GLU A 139 9.90 8.04 -14.11
N LEU A 140 9.17 7.31 -14.97
CA LEU A 140 9.45 7.32 -16.41
C LEU A 140 9.29 8.70 -17.02
N TYR A 141 8.33 9.50 -16.53
CA TYR A 141 8.13 10.87 -16.97
C TYR A 141 9.26 11.78 -16.49
N GLU A 142 9.66 11.71 -15.21
CA GLU A 142 10.82 12.46 -14.69
C GLU A 142 12.14 12.06 -15.37
N ALA A 143 12.27 10.80 -15.78
CA ALA A 143 13.42 10.30 -16.56
C ALA A 143 13.38 10.68 -18.05
N GLY A 144 12.32 11.36 -18.52
CA GLY A 144 12.14 11.76 -19.93
C GLY A 144 11.82 10.60 -20.88
N ILE A 145 11.49 9.41 -20.36
CA ILE A 145 11.07 8.24 -21.16
C ILE A 145 9.64 8.43 -21.64
N LEU A 146 8.76 8.89 -20.74
CA LEU A 146 7.44 9.42 -21.06
C LEU A 146 7.52 10.95 -21.18
N THR A 147 6.75 11.50 -22.12
CA THR A 147 6.73 12.94 -22.42
C THR A 147 5.32 13.50 -22.25
N ASN A 148 5.18 14.82 -22.25
CA ASN A 148 3.87 15.49 -22.29
C ASN A 148 2.95 14.99 -23.42
N LYS A 149 3.53 14.54 -24.54
CA LYS A 149 2.73 13.96 -25.62
C LYS A 149 2.14 12.61 -25.21
N ASP A 150 2.92 11.78 -24.53
CA ASP A 150 2.50 10.45 -24.08
C ASP A 150 1.45 10.53 -22.97
N THR A 151 1.54 11.56 -22.11
CA THR A 151 0.61 11.79 -20.99
C THR A 151 -0.60 12.65 -21.35
N GLY A 152 -0.71 13.11 -22.61
CA GLY A 152 -1.78 14.01 -23.03
C GLY A 152 -1.77 15.37 -22.30
N GLY A 153 -0.57 15.87 -21.99
CA GLY A 153 -0.34 17.14 -21.30
C GLY A 153 -0.42 17.05 -19.77
N LEU A 154 -0.70 15.87 -19.20
CA LEU A 154 -0.71 15.68 -17.76
C LEU A 154 0.73 15.64 -17.23
N GLU A 155 1.05 16.54 -16.30
CA GLU A 155 2.39 16.62 -15.71
C GLU A 155 2.58 15.53 -14.65
N LEU A 156 2.98 14.34 -15.10
CA LEU A 156 3.11 13.15 -14.28
C LEU A 156 4.43 13.12 -13.49
N ARG A 157 4.64 14.09 -12.59
CA ARG A 157 5.78 14.13 -11.66
C ARG A 157 5.38 13.60 -10.28
N PHE A 158 6.35 13.15 -9.49
CA PHE A 158 6.07 12.77 -8.10
C PHE A 158 5.50 13.94 -7.30
N GLY A 159 4.56 13.66 -6.41
CA GLY A 159 3.87 14.65 -5.59
C GLY A 159 2.76 15.42 -6.31
N ASN A 160 2.49 15.16 -7.58
CA ASN A 160 1.34 15.74 -8.26
C ASN A 160 0.05 14.97 -7.96
N ALA A 161 -0.66 15.41 -6.92
CA ALA A 161 -1.92 14.83 -6.45
C ALA A 161 -3.04 14.85 -7.50
N GLU A 162 -3.14 15.89 -8.31
CA GLU A 162 -4.13 15.96 -9.39
C GLU A 162 -3.85 14.91 -10.46
N ALA A 163 -2.57 14.78 -10.87
CA ALA A 163 -2.17 13.78 -11.84
C ALA A 163 -2.37 12.35 -11.34
N LEU A 164 -2.18 12.10 -10.04
CA LEU A 164 -2.48 10.81 -9.42
C LEU A 164 -3.95 10.40 -9.62
N ASN A 165 -4.89 11.24 -9.19
CA ASN A 165 -6.32 10.90 -9.26
C ASN A 165 -6.82 10.85 -10.71
N GLU A 166 -6.34 11.75 -11.57
CA GLU A 166 -6.64 11.72 -12.99
C GLU A 166 -6.14 10.43 -13.66
N MET A 167 -4.96 9.92 -13.27
CA MET A 167 -4.48 8.65 -13.81
C MET A 167 -5.30 7.45 -13.34
N ILE A 168 -5.88 7.47 -12.14
CA ILE A 168 -6.83 6.42 -11.71
C ILE A 168 -8.03 6.37 -12.66
N HIS A 169 -8.61 7.53 -12.99
CA HIS A 169 -9.68 7.64 -13.99
C HIS A 169 -9.28 7.09 -15.36
N ARG A 170 -8.11 7.51 -15.87
CA ARG A 170 -7.62 7.08 -17.19
C ARG A 170 -7.30 5.59 -17.24
N ILE A 171 -6.78 5.01 -16.17
CA ILE A 171 -6.56 3.55 -16.07
C ILE A 171 -7.91 2.82 -16.11
N ALA A 172 -8.87 3.25 -15.29
CA ALA A 172 -10.20 2.64 -15.22
C ALA A 172 -10.92 2.67 -16.58
N ARG A 173 -10.79 3.78 -17.31
CA ARG A 173 -11.45 4.00 -18.61
C ARG A 173 -10.60 3.58 -19.81
N ARG A 174 -9.36 3.13 -19.60
CA ARG A 174 -8.39 2.81 -20.67
C ARG A 174 -8.19 3.96 -21.66
N GLU A 175 -7.90 5.15 -21.13
CA GLU A 175 -7.73 6.37 -21.92
C GLU A 175 -6.26 6.78 -22.01
N GLY A 176 -5.76 6.96 -23.24
CA GLY A 176 -4.38 7.39 -23.48
C GLY A 176 -3.35 6.47 -22.81
N LEU A 177 -2.44 7.03 -22.01
CA LEU A 177 -1.48 6.27 -21.21
C LEU A 177 -2.17 5.28 -20.25
N GLY A 178 -3.39 5.58 -19.80
CA GLY A 178 -4.18 4.71 -18.94
C GLY A 178 -4.47 3.34 -19.56
N ASP A 179 -4.69 3.22 -20.87
CA ASP A 179 -4.84 1.91 -21.53
C ASP A 179 -3.56 1.07 -21.43
N ILE A 180 -2.40 1.72 -21.53
CA ILE A 180 -1.11 1.03 -21.44
C ILE A 180 -0.88 0.55 -20.01
N LEU A 181 -1.11 1.40 -19.00
CA LEU A 181 -0.91 1.03 -17.60
C LEU A 181 -1.93 -0.01 -17.12
N ALA A 182 -3.16 0.01 -17.64
CA ALA A 182 -4.21 -0.97 -17.34
C ALA A 182 -3.87 -2.41 -17.77
N GLU A 183 -2.82 -2.60 -18.58
CA GLU A 183 -2.31 -3.93 -18.90
C GLU A 183 -1.49 -4.56 -17.77
N GLY A 184 -1.10 -3.80 -16.74
CA GLY A 184 -0.23 -4.26 -15.67
C GLY A 184 1.26 -4.33 -16.06
N PRO A 185 2.14 -4.72 -15.13
CA PRO A 185 3.56 -4.37 -15.12
C PRO A 185 4.32 -4.74 -16.41
N LEU A 186 4.43 -6.04 -16.69
CA LEU A 186 5.29 -6.53 -17.77
C LEU A 186 4.76 -6.16 -19.17
N ARG A 187 3.42 -6.15 -19.33
CA ARG A 187 2.79 -5.80 -20.60
C ARG A 187 2.88 -4.31 -20.87
N ALA A 188 2.66 -3.48 -19.86
CA ALA A 188 2.85 -2.04 -19.96
C ALA A 188 4.31 -1.69 -20.29
N ALA A 189 5.28 -2.28 -19.59
CA ALA A 189 6.71 -2.08 -19.88
C ALA A 189 7.08 -2.47 -21.31
N LYS A 190 6.53 -3.58 -21.82
CA LYS A 190 6.72 -3.98 -23.22
C LYS A 190 6.09 -2.98 -24.20
N LYS A 191 4.89 -2.47 -23.92
CA LYS A 191 4.20 -1.48 -24.76
C LYS A 191 4.93 -0.12 -24.77
N ILE A 192 5.41 0.35 -23.63
CA ILE A 192 6.17 1.61 -23.51
C ILE A 192 7.55 1.48 -24.16
N GLY A 193 8.21 0.34 -24.00
CA GLY A 193 9.55 0.11 -24.54
C GLY A 193 10.59 1.01 -23.87
N LYS A 194 11.58 1.50 -24.64
CA LYS A 194 12.61 2.46 -24.17
C LYS A 194 13.35 2.03 -22.89
N ASN A 195 13.53 0.72 -22.69
CA ASN A 195 14.11 0.13 -21.48
C ASN A 195 13.39 0.53 -20.17
N SER A 196 12.10 0.88 -20.25
CA SER A 196 11.27 1.29 -19.10
C SER A 196 11.18 0.22 -18.01
N ILE A 197 11.33 -1.06 -18.36
CA ILE A 197 11.36 -2.19 -17.43
C ILE A 197 12.46 -2.05 -16.36
N LYS A 198 13.54 -1.30 -16.62
CA LYS A 198 14.59 -1.02 -15.65
C LYS A 198 14.06 -0.34 -14.37
N TYR A 199 13.00 0.44 -14.51
CA TYR A 199 12.38 1.21 -13.43
C TYR A 199 11.21 0.46 -12.78
N LEU A 200 10.82 -0.69 -13.33
CA LEU A 200 9.64 -1.42 -12.89
C LEU A 200 9.98 -2.35 -11.73
N ILE A 201 9.48 -2.04 -10.53
CA ILE A 201 9.69 -2.86 -9.33
C ILE A 201 8.59 -3.93 -9.27
N HIS A 202 8.93 -5.18 -9.60
CA HIS A 202 7.95 -6.27 -9.68
C HIS A 202 8.49 -7.61 -9.19
N VAL A 203 7.59 -8.51 -8.81
CA VAL A 203 7.89 -9.93 -8.53
C VAL A 203 6.89 -10.81 -9.28
N LYS A 204 7.40 -11.69 -10.14
CA LYS A 204 6.60 -12.56 -11.04
C LYS A 204 5.58 -11.80 -11.91
N GLY A 205 5.89 -10.56 -12.25
CA GLY A 205 5.06 -9.70 -13.10
C GLY A 205 3.90 -8.99 -12.41
N MET A 206 3.86 -9.02 -11.08
CA MET A 206 2.99 -8.19 -10.23
C MET A 206 3.82 -7.07 -9.60
N SER A 207 3.25 -5.87 -9.45
CA SER A 207 3.93 -4.77 -8.76
C SER A 207 4.35 -5.20 -7.36
N ASN A 208 5.54 -4.77 -6.92
CA ASN A 208 6.03 -5.12 -5.59
C ASN A 208 5.21 -4.44 -4.49
N LEU A 209 5.27 -4.94 -3.26
CA LEU A 209 4.62 -4.32 -2.09
C LEU A 209 5.07 -2.87 -1.93
N HIS A 210 4.24 -2.00 -1.34
CA HIS A 210 4.60 -0.62 -0.99
C HIS A 210 5.59 -0.53 0.19
N SER A 211 5.88 -1.64 0.86
CA SER A 211 6.86 -1.73 1.96
C SER A 211 8.28 -2.01 1.45
N ASP A 212 9.27 -1.71 2.28
CA ASP A 212 10.68 -2.00 2.01
C ASP A 212 11.16 -3.20 2.82
N GLU A 213 11.38 -4.32 2.14
CA GLU A 213 11.80 -5.57 2.77
C GLU A 213 13.32 -5.72 2.93
N ARG A 214 14.13 -4.70 2.57
CA ARG A 214 15.61 -4.79 2.69
C ARG A 214 16.07 -5.08 4.12
N ALA A 215 15.32 -4.60 5.12
CA ALA A 215 15.58 -4.82 6.53
C ALA A 215 14.83 -6.03 7.13
N THR A 216 13.99 -6.72 6.34
CA THR A 216 13.22 -7.90 6.77
C THR A 216 13.43 -9.06 5.77
N PRO A 217 14.62 -9.71 5.77
CA PRO A 217 14.96 -10.74 4.79
C PRO A 217 14.00 -11.93 4.78
N ALA A 218 13.35 -12.25 5.90
CA ALA A 218 12.33 -13.30 5.92
C ALA A 218 11.09 -12.90 5.12
N LEU A 219 10.66 -11.63 5.22
CA LEU A 219 9.55 -11.10 4.42
C LEU A 219 9.93 -11.00 2.94
N ALA A 220 11.16 -10.54 2.64
CA ALA A 220 11.68 -10.51 1.28
C ALA A 220 11.66 -11.90 0.63
N LEU A 221 12.10 -12.94 1.36
CA LEU A 221 12.02 -14.32 0.89
C LEU A 221 10.57 -14.75 0.64
N ASN A 222 9.65 -14.46 1.58
CA ASN A 222 8.23 -14.75 1.38
C ASN A 222 7.71 -14.12 0.08
N VAL A 223 7.97 -12.83 -0.14
CA VAL A 223 7.53 -12.10 -1.34
C VAL A 223 8.12 -12.76 -2.60
N ALA A 224 9.41 -13.11 -2.57
CA ALA A 224 10.09 -13.77 -3.68
C ALA A 224 9.51 -15.15 -4.02
N VAL A 225 9.06 -15.94 -3.03
CA VAL A 225 8.53 -17.31 -3.24
C VAL A 225 7.01 -17.40 -3.25
N ALA A 226 6.29 -16.34 -2.91
CA ALA A 226 4.84 -16.33 -2.85
C ALA A 226 4.21 -16.77 -4.18
N SER A 227 3.18 -17.63 -4.10
CA SER A 227 2.64 -18.35 -5.25
C SER A 227 1.94 -17.47 -6.28
N ARG A 228 1.50 -16.26 -5.90
CA ARG A 228 0.72 -15.35 -6.75
C ARG A 228 1.41 -14.03 -7.12
N GLY A 229 2.72 -13.93 -6.90
CA GLY A 229 3.47 -12.69 -7.07
C GLY A 229 3.79 -12.03 -5.73
N SER A 230 4.07 -10.73 -5.76
CA SER A 230 4.45 -9.97 -4.57
C SER A 230 3.28 -9.84 -3.58
N ASP A 231 3.18 -10.74 -2.61
CA ASP A 231 2.07 -10.79 -1.67
C ASP A 231 2.51 -11.10 -0.23
N HIS A 232 2.25 -10.15 0.68
CA HIS A 232 2.52 -10.28 2.11
C HIS A 232 1.47 -11.12 2.86
N LEU A 233 0.35 -11.48 2.23
CA LEU A 233 -0.68 -12.32 2.85
C LEU A 233 -0.45 -13.82 2.62
N ARG A 234 0.48 -14.20 1.73
CA ARG A 234 0.92 -15.61 1.58
C ARG A 234 1.85 -16.08 2.70
N GLY A 235 2.36 -15.13 3.47
CA GLY A 235 3.16 -15.30 4.67
C GLY A 235 3.67 -13.92 5.10
N ARG A 236 3.67 -13.64 6.41
CA ARG A 236 4.14 -12.34 6.92
C ARG A 236 5.15 -12.52 8.05
N PRO A 237 6.28 -13.18 7.81
CA PRO A 237 7.33 -13.25 8.82
C PRO A 237 7.89 -11.84 9.01
N ALA A 238 7.84 -11.33 10.24
CA ALA A 238 8.41 -10.03 10.61
C ALA A 238 9.20 -10.13 11.91
N ILE A 239 9.54 -11.35 12.36
CA ILE A 239 10.20 -11.56 13.65
C ILE A 239 11.66 -11.10 13.64
N ASP A 240 12.28 -11.13 12.45
CA ASP A 240 13.61 -10.63 12.18
C ASP A 240 13.73 -9.12 12.47
N LEU A 241 12.63 -8.37 12.35
CA LEU A 241 12.56 -6.96 12.73
C LEU A 241 12.91 -6.71 14.20
N TYR A 242 12.59 -7.64 15.09
CA TYR A 242 12.78 -7.47 16.53
C TYR A 242 14.20 -7.78 17.00
N GLY A 243 15.06 -8.36 16.14
CA GLY A 243 16.42 -8.74 16.52
C GLY A 243 16.48 -9.65 17.75
N LEU A 244 15.49 -10.54 17.93
CA LEU A 244 15.39 -11.36 19.13
C LEU A 244 16.61 -12.29 19.27
N PRO A 245 17.11 -12.51 20.51
CA PRO A 245 18.22 -13.43 20.73
C PRO A 245 17.92 -14.84 20.22
N GLU A 246 18.92 -15.53 19.66
CA GLU A 246 18.80 -16.90 19.16
C GLU A 246 18.15 -17.87 20.18
N PRO A 247 18.46 -17.83 21.49
CA PRO A 247 17.79 -18.69 22.46
C PRO A 247 16.27 -18.49 22.54
N VAL A 248 15.79 -17.25 22.30
CA VAL A 248 14.35 -16.94 22.26
C VAL A 248 13.74 -17.48 20.97
N LEU A 249 14.40 -17.25 19.83
CA LEU A 249 13.96 -17.77 18.53
C LEU A 249 13.86 -19.30 18.54
N ARG A 250 14.83 -20.01 19.13
CA ARG A 250 14.79 -21.47 19.29
C ARG A 250 13.58 -21.94 20.10
N ARG A 251 13.23 -21.22 21.18
CA ARG A 251 12.03 -21.55 21.97
C ARG A 251 10.73 -21.36 21.17
N ILE A 252 10.66 -20.35 20.30
CA ILE A 252 9.46 -20.03 19.52
C ILE A 252 9.31 -20.97 18.32
N TYR A 253 10.39 -21.21 17.56
CA TYR A 253 10.31 -21.83 16.22
C TYR A 253 10.84 -23.26 16.13
N SER A 254 11.56 -23.78 17.13
CA SER A 254 12.01 -25.18 17.12
C SER A 254 10.92 -26.16 17.60
N GLN A 255 9.65 -25.86 17.31
CA GLN A 255 8.50 -26.69 17.67
C GLN A 255 7.67 -27.04 16.42
N PRO A 256 7.22 -28.30 16.28
CA PRO A 256 7.18 -29.29 17.33
C PRO A 256 8.53 -29.99 17.56
N VAL A 257 8.78 -30.39 18.81
CA VAL A 257 9.61 -31.57 19.09
C VAL A 257 9.13 -32.66 18.13
N PRO A 258 10.02 -33.33 17.38
CA PRO A 258 9.63 -34.44 16.52
C PRO A 258 8.73 -35.42 17.30
N TYR A 259 7.67 -35.89 16.65
CA TYR A 259 6.91 -37.03 17.17
C TYR A 259 7.85 -38.24 17.17
N ASP A 260 8.20 -38.75 18.36
CA ASP A 260 9.18 -39.83 18.55
C ASP A 260 8.68 -41.24 18.15
N GLY A 261 7.53 -41.32 17.47
CA GLY A 261 6.89 -42.58 17.07
C GLY A 261 5.59 -42.88 17.79
#